data_AF-A0A4R4PVJ1-F1
#
_entry.id   AF-A0A4R4PVJ1-F1
#
_cell.length_a   1.000
_cell.length_b   1.000
_cell.length_c   1.000
_cell.angle_alpha   90.00
_cell.angle_beta   90.00
_cell.angle_gamma   90.00
#
_symmetry.space_group_name_H-M   'P 1'
#
loop_
_entity.id
_entity.type
_entity.pdbx_description
1 polymer ?
#
loop_
_entity_poly.entity_id
_entity_poly.type
_entity_poly.pdbx_seq_one_letter_code
_entity_poly.pdbx_strand_id
1 'polypeptide(L)'
;MDLQRLMDRFGASGAEPVLVGMSGATVVRLTRGRERLYYKTGDGPIGTAISDEADRMEWLASTGFPCPQVVDRGNNWLLTAELPGIDASQPWPSADRPAVLAALAEGLRQLDSLSGCPFTSPFPGTATAVTHGDYCAPNVFVDPETLKFCGVLDIGRLGTGDRYLDLALMVNSLSNGLNPQYGGPSAARTFVTAYGGDFDDPRIRSYIELDQSGDFVPRNDLR
;
A
#
# COMPACT_ATOMS: atom_id res chain seq x y z
N MET A 1 3.19 8.62 -23.74
CA MET A 1 4.50 8.30 -23.15
C MET A 1 5.31 7.48 -24.15
N ASP A 2 6.60 7.78 -24.33
CA ASP A 2 7.49 7.08 -25.26
C ASP A 2 8.23 5.96 -24.50
N LEU A 3 7.82 4.71 -24.72
CA LEU A 3 8.38 3.55 -24.03
C LEU A 3 9.84 3.27 -24.43
N GLN A 4 10.21 3.58 -25.68
CA GLN A 4 11.58 3.37 -26.16
C GLN A 4 12.54 4.33 -25.44
N ARG A 5 12.17 5.60 -25.31
CA ARG A 5 12.96 6.56 -24.52
C ARG A 5 13.12 6.14 -23.07
N LEU A 6 12.06 5.58 -22.48
CA LEU A 6 12.09 5.11 -21.10
C LEU A 6 13.06 3.92 -20.94
N MET A 7 13.01 2.98 -21.89
CA MET A 7 13.95 1.87 -21.97
C MET A 7 15.39 2.35 -22.13
N ASP A 8 15.65 3.25 -23.07
CA ASP A 8 16.99 3.79 -23.34
C ASP A 8 17.54 4.51 -22.09
N ARG A 9 16.71 5.31 -21.42
CA ARG A 9 17.08 6.05 -20.21
C ARG A 9 17.50 5.15 -19.06
N PHE A 10 16.77 4.06 -18.83
CA PHE A 10 16.99 3.19 -17.67
C PHE A 10 17.72 1.88 -18.01
N GLY A 11 18.19 1.74 -19.26
CA GLY A 11 18.88 0.54 -19.73
C GLY A 11 18.00 -0.71 -19.71
N ALA A 12 16.69 -0.57 -19.92
CA ALA A 12 15.74 -1.68 -19.90
C ALA A 12 15.62 -2.34 -21.29
N SER A 13 15.51 -3.66 -21.31
CA SER A 13 15.28 -4.45 -22.52
C SER A 13 13.81 -4.62 -22.88
N GLY A 14 12.89 -4.19 -22.01
CA GLY A 14 11.46 -4.23 -22.25
C GLY A 14 10.71 -3.24 -21.36
N ALA A 15 9.56 -2.76 -21.86
CA ALA A 15 8.68 -1.84 -21.18
C ALA A 15 7.22 -2.18 -21.50
N GLU A 16 6.41 -2.39 -20.47
CA GLU A 16 5.01 -2.76 -20.59
C GLU A 16 4.15 -1.88 -19.69
N PRO A 17 3.13 -1.19 -20.24
CA PRO A 17 2.16 -0.46 -19.42
C PRO A 17 1.43 -1.40 -18.47
N VAL A 18 1.33 -0.98 -17.21
CA VAL A 18 0.48 -1.64 -16.22
C VAL A 18 -0.86 -0.95 -16.23
N LEU A 19 -1.91 -1.66 -16.66
CA LEU A 19 -3.26 -1.11 -16.82
C LEU A 19 -4.12 -1.24 -15.57
N VAL A 20 -3.55 -1.75 -14.48
CA VAL A 20 -4.22 -1.97 -13.20
C VAL A 20 -3.87 -0.80 -12.27
N GLY A 21 -4.88 -0.07 -11.82
CA GLY A 21 -4.73 1.07 -10.89
C GLY A 21 -5.80 2.14 -11.09
N MET A 22 -6.18 2.83 -10.02
CA MET A 22 -7.23 3.87 -10.03
C MET A 22 -6.68 5.30 -9.85
N SER A 23 -5.36 5.46 -9.73
CA SER A 23 -4.72 6.73 -9.34
C SER A 23 -4.53 7.75 -10.48
N GLY A 24 -4.94 7.41 -11.70
CA GLY A 24 -4.71 8.24 -12.90
C GLY A 24 -3.25 8.38 -13.31
N ALA A 25 -2.31 7.83 -12.51
CA ALA A 25 -0.90 7.75 -12.85
C ALA A 25 -0.68 6.76 -14.00
N THR A 26 0.31 7.06 -14.84
CA THR A 26 0.82 6.08 -15.80
C THR A 26 1.88 5.24 -15.11
N VAL A 27 1.66 3.93 -15.10
CA VAL A 27 2.61 2.95 -14.56
C VAL A 27 3.16 2.09 -15.70
N VAL A 28 4.47 1.93 -15.75
CA VAL A 28 5.17 1.04 -16.70
C VAL A 28 6.10 0.12 -15.96
N ARG A 29 5.96 -1.18 -16.22
CA ARG A 29 6.91 -2.18 -15.79
C ARG A 29 8.07 -2.22 -16.78
N LEU A 30 9.28 -2.02 -16.29
CA LEU A 30 10.53 -2.16 -17.04
C LEU A 30 11.20 -3.48 -16.70
N THR A 31 11.80 -4.12 -17.71
CA THR A 31 12.66 -5.30 -17.54
C THR A 31 14.10 -4.91 -17.79
N ARG A 32 14.96 -4.99 -16.76
CA ARG A 32 16.39 -4.68 -16.84
C ARG A 32 17.21 -5.89 -16.43
N GLY A 33 17.63 -6.68 -17.41
CA GLY A 33 18.28 -7.97 -17.13
C GLY A 33 17.34 -8.90 -16.35
N ARG A 34 17.67 -9.22 -15.09
CA ARG A 34 16.80 -10.01 -14.19
C ARG A 34 15.89 -9.15 -13.32
N GLU A 35 16.12 -7.84 -13.27
CA GLU A 35 15.35 -6.93 -12.44
C GLU A 35 14.04 -6.56 -13.14
N ARG A 36 12.99 -6.43 -12.32
CA ARG A 36 11.76 -5.76 -12.69
C ARG A 36 11.70 -4.44 -11.93
N LEU A 37 11.42 -3.37 -12.66
CA LEU A 37 11.27 -2.03 -12.11
C LEU A 37 9.90 -1.47 -12.47
N TYR A 38 9.39 -0.56 -11.66
CA TYR A 38 8.11 0.10 -11.88
C TYR A 38 8.33 1.60 -11.97
N TYR A 39 8.06 2.15 -13.15
CA TYR A 39 8.07 3.58 -13.39
C TYR A 39 6.65 4.12 -13.25
N LYS A 40 6.44 5.04 -12.31
CA LYS A 40 5.17 5.73 -12.06
C LYS A 40 5.35 7.20 -12.41
N THR A 41 4.45 7.78 -13.21
CA THR A 41 4.46 9.21 -13.55
C THR A 41 3.04 9.75 -13.71
N GLY A 42 2.88 11.06 -13.56
CA GLY A 42 1.62 11.75 -13.79
C GLY A 42 1.82 13.26 -13.86
N ASP A 43 0.80 13.98 -14.31
CA ASP A 43 0.84 15.43 -14.43
C ASP A 43 0.05 16.11 -13.29
N GLY A 44 0.38 17.38 -13.03
CA GLY A 44 -0.35 18.22 -12.06
C GLY A 44 -0.44 17.56 -10.67
N PRO A 45 -1.63 17.49 -10.04
CA PRO A 45 -1.81 16.90 -8.72
C PRO A 45 -1.32 15.45 -8.59
N ILE A 46 -1.40 14.65 -9.67
CA ILE A 46 -0.93 13.26 -9.66
C ILE A 46 0.60 13.23 -9.56
N GLY A 47 1.27 14.14 -10.27
CA GLY A 47 2.72 14.29 -10.20
C GLY A 47 3.21 14.69 -8.80
N THR A 48 2.51 15.61 -8.15
CA THR A 48 2.76 15.97 -6.75
C THR A 48 2.59 14.75 -5.83
N ALA A 49 1.48 14.02 -5.95
CA ALA A 49 1.21 12.83 -5.15
C ALA A 49 2.29 11.73 -5.33
N ILE A 50 2.84 11.58 -6.54
CA ILE A 50 3.95 10.64 -6.79
C ILE A 50 5.24 11.10 -6.11
N SER A 51 5.49 12.41 -6.09
CA SER A 51 6.65 12.98 -5.39
C SER A 51 6.51 12.79 -3.86
N ASP A 52 5.31 12.99 -3.34
CA ASP A 52 4.93 12.77 -1.94
C ASP A 52 5.03 11.29 -1.53
N GLU A 53 4.67 10.37 -2.43
CA GLU A 53 4.84 8.92 -2.25
C GLU A 53 6.32 8.54 -2.22
N ALA A 54 7.15 9.15 -3.09
CA ALA A 54 8.58 8.92 -3.11
C ALA A 54 9.26 9.35 -1.79
N ASP A 55 8.88 10.51 -1.23
CA ASP A 55 9.40 10.97 0.08
C ASP A 55 9.03 9.99 1.20
N ARG A 56 7.78 9.50 1.20
CA ARG A 56 7.30 8.49 2.17
C ARG A 56 8.02 7.16 2.01
N MET A 57 8.32 6.75 0.78
CA MET A 57 9.02 5.51 0.48
C MET A 57 10.48 5.53 0.93
N GLU A 58 11.19 6.63 0.69
CA GLU A 58 12.57 6.81 1.14
C GLU A 58 12.65 6.79 2.68
N TRP A 59 11.72 7.47 3.35
CA TRP A 59 11.64 7.42 4.81
C TRP A 59 11.32 6.00 5.31
N LEU A 60 10.30 5.34 4.76
CA LEU A 60 9.89 4.01 5.21
C LEU A 60 11.02 2.99 5.02
N ALA A 61 11.69 3.01 3.88
CA ALA A 61 12.86 2.18 3.61
C ALA A 61 13.99 2.45 4.61
N SER A 62 14.20 3.71 5.02
CA SER A 62 15.23 4.06 6.01
C SER A 62 15.00 3.47 7.40
N THR A 63 13.75 3.08 7.72
CA THR A 63 13.42 2.40 8.98
C THR A 63 13.72 0.89 8.95
N GLY A 64 14.06 0.34 7.78
CA GLY A 64 14.20 -1.10 7.55
C GLY A 64 12.87 -1.82 7.33
N PHE A 65 11.74 -1.10 7.33
CA PHE A 65 10.44 -1.67 6.99
C PHE A 65 10.40 -2.04 5.49
N PRO A 66 9.87 -3.22 5.14
CA PRO A 66 9.89 -3.68 3.76
C PRO A 66 8.87 -2.94 2.88
N CYS A 67 9.39 -2.25 1.87
CA CYS A 67 8.64 -1.59 0.79
C CYS A 67 9.53 -1.55 -0.48
N PRO A 68 8.97 -1.19 -1.65
CA PRO A 68 9.78 -1.00 -2.85
C PRO A 68 10.96 -0.07 -2.58
N GLN A 69 12.12 -0.41 -3.13
CA GLN A 69 13.29 0.45 -3.05
C GLN A 69 13.22 1.49 -4.17
N VAL A 70 13.40 2.76 -3.83
CA VAL A 70 13.52 3.83 -4.83
C VAL A 70 14.84 3.66 -5.57
N VAL A 71 14.76 3.45 -6.89
CA VAL A 71 15.92 3.34 -7.77
C VAL A 71 16.33 4.71 -8.30
N ASP A 72 15.34 5.51 -8.70
CA ASP A 72 15.54 6.88 -9.17
C ASP A 72 14.20 7.65 -9.05
N ARG A 73 14.26 8.98 -9.01
CA ARG A 73 13.07 9.84 -8.98
C ARG A 73 13.35 11.21 -9.57
N GLY A 74 12.28 11.92 -9.90
CA GLY A 74 12.36 13.33 -10.25
C GLY A 74 11.02 14.00 -10.08
N ASN A 75 10.89 15.21 -10.64
CA ASN A 75 9.62 15.94 -10.57
C ASN A 75 8.54 15.12 -11.28
N ASN A 76 7.54 14.68 -10.53
CA ASN A 76 6.36 13.97 -11.02
C ASN A 76 6.60 12.56 -11.58
N TRP A 77 7.71 11.92 -11.24
CA TRP A 77 7.93 10.51 -11.54
C TRP A 77 8.81 9.81 -10.52
N LEU A 78 8.59 8.51 -10.39
CA LEU A 78 9.24 7.62 -9.44
C LEU A 78 9.57 6.30 -10.16
N LEU A 79 10.79 5.79 -9.96
CA LEU A 79 11.21 4.47 -10.40
C LEU A 79 11.55 3.62 -9.18
N THR A 80 10.88 2.49 -9.02
CA THR A 80 11.09 1.56 -7.90
C THR A 80 11.49 0.17 -8.37
N ALA A 81 12.16 -0.57 -7.50
CA ALA A 81 12.34 -2.01 -7.65
C ALA A 81 11.02 -2.75 -7.38
N GLU A 82 10.83 -3.90 -8.03
CA GLU A 82 9.73 -4.81 -7.71
C GLU A 82 9.79 -5.27 -6.25
N LEU A 83 8.64 -5.23 -5.57
CA LEU A 83 8.49 -5.82 -4.25
C LEU A 83 8.32 -7.34 -4.42
N PRO A 84 9.09 -8.18 -3.70
CA PRO A 84 8.94 -9.63 -3.80
C PRO A 84 7.63 -10.10 -3.17
N GLY A 85 7.21 -11.31 -3.54
CA GLY A 85 6.02 -11.96 -3.03
C GLY A 85 4.79 -11.76 -3.93
N ILE A 86 3.63 -12.12 -3.39
CA ILE A 86 2.34 -12.03 -4.06
C ILE A 86 1.41 -11.19 -3.18
N ASP A 87 0.65 -10.27 -3.78
CA ASP A 87 -0.30 -9.48 -3.02
C ASP A 87 -1.45 -10.35 -2.45
N ALA A 88 -2.03 -9.93 -1.34
CA ALA A 88 -3.03 -10.72 -0.64
C ALA A 88 -4.38 -10.77 -1.37
N SER A 89 -4.62 -9.95 -2.39
CA SER A 89 -5.85 -10.02 -3.19
C SER A 89 -5.85 -11.15 -4.22
N GLN A 90 -4.68 -11.72 -4.52
CA GLN A 90 -4.52 -12.85 -5.45
C GLN A 90 -5.20 -14.15 -4.95
N PRO A 91 -5.41 -15.15 -5.83
CA PRO A 91 -6.03 -16.41 -5.46
C PRO A 91 -5.10 -17.29 -4.60
N TRP A 92 -5.14 -17.07 -3.28
CA TRP A 92 -4.43 -17.90 -2.30
C TRP A 92 -5.15 -19.26 -2.05
N PRO A 93 -4.41 -20.39 -1.95
CA PRO A 93 -4.99 -21.68 -1.57
C PRO A 93 -5.72 -21.62 -0.24
N SER A 94 -6.83 -22.35 -0.10
CA SER A 94 -7.66 -22.30 1.12
C SER A 94 -6.90 -22.68 2.40
N ALA A 95 -5.93 -23.59 2.29
CA ALA A 95 -5.07 -24.01 3.39
C ALA A 95 -4.14 -22.89 3.89
N ASP A 96 -3.77 -21.95 3.01
CA ASP A 96 -2.77 -20.91 3.30
C ASP A 96 -3.41 -19.62 3.80
N ARG A 97 -4.69 -19.37 3.47
CA ARG A 97 -5.41 -18.13 3.82
C ARG A 97 -5.31 -17.75 5.31
N PRO A 98 -5.41 -18.68 6.29
CA PRO A 98 -5.22 -18.32 7.70
C PRO A 98 -3.82 -17.75 8.00
N ALA A 99 -2.77 -18.31 7.39
CA ALA A 99 -1.41 -17.81 7.55
C ALA A 99 -1.19 -16.49 6.81
N VAL A 100 -1.82 -16.30 5.65
CA VAL A 100 -1.83 -15.00 4.94
C VAL A 100 -2.46 -13.93 5.84
N LEU A 101 -3.63 -14.17 6.43
CA LEU A 101 -4.25 -13.22 7.37
C LEU A 101 -3.36 -12.91 8.58
N ALA A 102 -2.61 -13.91 9.08
CA ALA A 102 -1.63 -13.70 10.14
C ALA A 102 -0.44 -12.84 9.67
N ALA A 103 0.02 -13.01 8.44
CA ALA A 103 1.07 -12.19 7.83
C ALA A 103 0.61 -10.73 7.63
N LEU A 104 -0.63 -10.51 7.21
CA LEU A 104 -1.23 -9.16 7.14
C LEU A 104 -1.24 -8.49 8.51
N ALA A 105 -1.67 -9.20 9.55
CA ALA A 105 -1.70 -8.66 10.91
C ALA A 105 -0.28 -8.36 11.44
N GLU A 106 0.69 -9.21 11.12
CA GLU A 106 2.09 -9.03 11.49
C GLU A 106 2.72 -7.81 10.79
N GLY A 107 2.51 -7.65 9.48
CA GLY A 107 2.99 -6.48 8.75
C GLY A 107 2.42 -5.18 9.30
N LEU A 108 1.13 -5.17 9.65
CA LEU A 108 0.51 -3.99 10.26
C LEU A 108 1.07 -3.68 11.65
N ARG A 109 1.31 -4.69 12.49
CA ARG A 109 1.98 -4.48 13.79
C ARG A 109 3.39 -3.92 13.65
N GLN A 110 4.16 -4.42 12.69
CA GLN A 110 5.50 -3.91 12.42
C GLN A 110 5.43 -2.43 12.02
N LEU A 111 4.48 -2.05 11.16
CA LEU A 111 4.28 -0.67 10.73
C LEU A 111 3.85 0.23 11.90
N ASP A 112 2.84 -0.20 12.65
CA ASP A 112 2.30 0.48 13.84
C ASP A 112 3.39 0.81 14.88
N SER A 113 4.37 -0.09 15.01
CA SER A 113 5.48 0.03 15.97
C SER A 113 6.59 1.02 15.56
N LEU A 114 6.58 1.51 14.32
CA LEU A 114 7.57 2.48 13.87
C LEU A 114 7.41 3.81 14.61
N SER A 115 8.52 4.53 14.76
CA SER A 115 8.55 5.84 15.42
C SER A 115 9.32 6.86 14.58
N GLY A 116 9.13 8.15 14.86
CA GLY A 116 9.83 9.22 14.14
C GLY A 116 9.34 9.44 12.71
N CYS A 117 8.10 9.08 12.40
CA CYS A 117 7.48 9.38 11.11
C CYS A 117 7.27 10.90 10.96
N PRO A 118 7.81 11.54 9.89
CA PRO A 118 7.69 12.98 9.68
C PRO A 118 6.38 13.38 8.99
N PHE A 119 5.57 12.39 8.56
CA PHE A 119 4.34 12.63 7.82
C PHE A 119 3.14 12.51 8.74
N THR A 120 2.16 13.38 8.54
CA THR A 120 0.84 13.29 9.19
C THR A 120 -0.09 12.49 8.29
N SER A 121 -0.87 11.57 8.88
CA SER A 121 -1.92 10.86 8.14
C SER A 121 -2.93 11.88 7.59
N PRO A 122 -3.42 11.72 6.34
CA PRO A 122 -4.50 12.55 5.84
C PRO A 122 -5.85 12.19 6.48
N PHE A 123 -5.93 11.12 7.30
CA PHE A 123 -7.14 10.77 8.03
C PHE A 123 -7.17 11.45 9.41
N PRO A 124 -8.34 11.96 9.84
CA PRO A 124 -8.50 12.51 11.17
C PRO A 124 -8.40 11.39 12.22
N GLY A 125 -7.95 11.73 13.43
CA GLY A 125 -7.87 10.79 14.53
C GLY A 125 -6.73 11.10 15.48
N THR A 126 -6.60 10.29 16.53
CA THR A 126 -5.48 10.44 17.47
C THR A 126 -4.24 9.76 16.88
N ALA A 127 -3.15 10.51 16.71
CA ALA A 127 -1.86 9.99 16.23
C ALA A 127 -1.25 9.01 17.25
N THR A 128 -1.60 7.73 17.13
CA THR A 128 -1.23 6.65 18.06
C THR A 128 -0.30 5.61 17.43
N ALA A 129 -0.04 5.72 16.13
CA ALA A 129 0.70 4.77 15.32
C ALA A 129 1.19 5.41 14.02
N VAL A 130 2.18 4.79 13.37
CA VAL A 130 2.40 5.00 11.93
C VAL A 130 1.37 4.18 11.18
N THR A 131 0.63 4.83 10.29
CA THR A 131 -0.42 4.23 9.47
C THR A 131 -0.04 4.26 8.00
N HIS A 132 -0.45 3.26 7.25
CA HIS A 132 -0.32 3.18 5.80
C HIS A 132 -1.28 4.13 5.08
N GLY A 133 -2.53 4.21 5.57
CA GLY A 133 -3.60 5.01 4.97
C GLY A 133 -4.24 4.40 3.72
N ASP A 134 -3.84 3.19 3.36
CA ASP A 134 -4.46 2.32 2.33
C ASP A 134 -4.09 0.84 2.55
N TYR A 135 -4.13 0.39 3.82
CA TYR A 135 -3.74 -0.98 4.18
C TYR A 135 -4.84 -1.99 3.79
N CYS A 136 -4.87 -2.37 2.51
CA CYS A 136 -5.84 -3.31 1.96
C CYS A 136 -5.15 -4.50 1.26
N ALA A 137 -5.90 -5.57 0.97
CA ALA A 137 -5.34 -6.81 0.41
C ALA A 137 -4.40 -6.65 -0.81
N PRO A 138 -4.69 -5.81 -1.82
CA PRO A 138 -3.79 -5.64 -2.97
C PRO A 138 -2.49 -4.89 -2.65
N ASN A 139 -2.43 -4.19 -1.50
CA ASN A 139 -1.28 -3.38 -1.10
C ASN A 139 -0.36 -4.10 -0.12
N VAL A 140 -0.65 -5.36 0.24
CA VAL A 140 0.17 -6.13 1.20
C VAL A 140 0.65 -7.42 0.57
N PHE A 141 1.96 -7.62 0.59
CA PHE A 141 2.63 -8.72 -0.10
C PHE A 141 3.05 -9.80 0.89
N VAL A 142 2.89 -11.05 0.48
CA VAL A 142 3.21 -12.25 1.26
C VAL A 142 4.02 -13.20 0.39
N ASP A 143 5.03 -13.82 1.00
CA ASP A 143 5.86 -14.84 0.37
C ASP A 143 5.03 -16.11 0.16
N PRO A 144 4.88 -16.62 -1.08
CA PRO A 144 4.00 -17.75 -1.36
C PRO A 144 4.51 -19.10 -0.84
N GLU A 145 5.80 -19.21 -0.49
CA GLU A 145 6.40 -20.44 0.03
C GLU A 145 6.40 -20.47 1.56
N THR A 146 6.76 -19.35 2.18
CA THR A 146 6.92 -19.23 3.63
C THR A 146 5.72 -18.62 4.34
N LEU A 147 4.79 -18.02 3.59
CA LEU A 147 3.61 -17.31 4.08
C LEU A 147 3.94 -16.17 5.05
N LYS A 148 5.13 -15.57 4.88
CA LYS A 148 5.59 -14.43 5.67
C LYS A 148 5.32 -13.12 4.95
N PHE A 149 5.12 -12.07 5.74
CA PHE A 149 4.99 -10.71 5.23
C PHE A 149 6.25 -10.28 4.46
N CYS A 150 6.05 -9.74 3.25
CA CYS A 150 7.11 -9.29 2.35
C CYS A 150 7.20 -7.77 2.21
N GLY A 151 6.14 -7.03 2.54
CA GLY A 151 6.11 -5.58 2.41
C GLY A 151 4.77 -5.01 1.98
N VAL A 152 4.75 -3.70 1.79
CA VAL A 152 3.56 -2.95 1.35
C VAL A 152 3.81 -2.11 0.10
N LEU A 153 2.76 -1.84 -0.65
CA LEU A 153 2.71 -0.94 -1.82
C LEU A 153 1.72 0.22 -1.58
N ASP A 154 1.82 1.26 -2.40
CA ASP A 154 0.90 2.40 -2.41
C ASP A 154 0.83 3.20 -1.09
N ILE A 155 2.00 3.64 -0.64
CA ILE A 155 2.20 4.34 0.63
C ILE A 155 2.04 5.86 0.51
N GLY A 156 1.35 6.35 -0.52
CA GLY A 156 1.15 7.79 -0.73
C GLY A 156 0.41 8.50 0.42
N ARG A 157 -0.35 7.74 1.22
CA ARG A 157 -1.12 8.23 2.38
C ARG A 157 -0.45 7.93 3.72
N LEU A 158 0.77 7.38 3.72
CA LEU A 158 1.46 7.00 4.95
C LEU A 158 1.69 8.22 5.86
N GLY A 159 1.47 8.03 7.16
CA GLY A 159 1.72 9.04 8.16
C GLY A 159 1.25 8.62 9.56
N THR A 160 1.59 9.42 10.57
CA THR A 160 1.12 9.19 11.94
C THR A 160 -0.40 9.42 12.02
N GLY A 161 -1.15 8.44 12.50
CA GLY A 161 -2.61 8.43 12.53
C GLY A 161 -3.19 7.52 13.62
N ASP A 162 -4.51 7.33 13.60
CA ASP A 162 -5.17 6.36 14.48
C ASP A 162 -4.94 4.94 13.96
N ARG A 163 -4.47 4.03 14.82
CA ARG A 163 -4.23 2.63 14.46
C ARG A 163 -5.43 1.89 13.87
N TYR A 164 -6.66 2.33 14.21
CA TYR A 164 -7.87 1.71 13.68
C TYR A 164 -8.15 2.07 12.23
N LEU A 165 -7.45 3.05 11.65
CA LEU A 165 -7.53 3.38 10.23
C LEU A 165 -7.21 2.16 9.37
N ASP A 166 -6.01 1.61 9.49
CA ASP A 166 -5.56 0.51 8.64
C ASP A 166 -6.32 -0.80 8.93
N LEU A 167 -6.75 -1.00 10.18
CA LEU A 167 -7.67 -2.08 10.51
C LEU A 167 -8.99 -1.96 9.74
N ALA A 168 -9.57 -0.76 9.70
CA ALA A 168 -10.82 -0.50 8.99
C ALA A 168 -10.70 -0.76 7.49
N LEU A 169 -9.61 -0.30 6.86
CA LEU A 169 -9.38 -0.47 5.43
C LEU A 169 -9.22 -1.95 5.05
N MET A 170 -8.49 -2.73 5.85
CA MET A 170 -8.39 -4.17 5.64
C MET A 170 -9.72 -4.89 5.91
N VAL A 171 -10.47 -4.49 6.95
CA VAL A 171 -11.81 -5.05 7.23
C VAL A 171 -12.75 -4.84 6.05
N ASN A 172 -12.76 -3.64 5.47
CA ASN A 172 -13.54 -3.34 4.26
C ASN A 172 -13.08 -4.22 3.10
N SER A 173 -11.76 -4.28 2.85
CA SER A 173 -11.16 -5.09 1.78
C SER A 173 -11.57 -6.56 1.86
N LEU A 174 -11.59 -7.14 3.06
CA LEU A 174 -11.97 -8.54 3.28
C LEU A 174 -13.49 -8.78 3.24
N SER A 175 -14.32 -7.75 3.47
CA SER A 175 -15.77 -7.89 3.70
C SER A 175 -16.66 -7.36 2.57
N ASN A 176 -16.16 -6.48 1.70
CA ASN A 176 -16.96 -5.80 0.66
C ASN A 176 -17.15 -6.61 -0.64
N GLY A 177 -16.67 -7.85 -0.68
CA GLY A 177 -16.80 -8.74 -1.83
C GLY A 177 -15.68 -8.63 -2.87
N LEU A 178 -14.71 -7.73 -2.71
CA LEU A 178 -13.52 -7.67 -3.58
C LEU A 178 -12.58 -8.86 -3.38
N ASN A 179 -12.53 -9.41 -2.16
CA ASN A 179 -11.69 -10.56 -1.82
C ASN A 179 -12.53 -11.74 -1.27
N PRO A 180 -13.43 -12.32 -2.09
CA PRO A 180 -14.38 -13.34 -1.64
C PRO A 180 -13.71 -14.64 -1.18
N GLN A 181 -12.47 -14.89 -1.59
CA GLN A 181 -11.69 -16.07 -1.19
C GLN A 181 -11.48 -16.17 0.32
N TYR A 182 -11.48 -15.05 1.04
CA TYR A 182 -11.30 -15.06 2.50
C TYR A 182 -12.59 -15.34 3.29
N GLY A 183 -13.76 -15.32 2.64
CA GLY A 183 -15.03 -15.63 3.34
C GLY A 183 -15.59 -14.46 4.15
N GLY A 184 -15.20 -13.23 3.86
CA GLY A 184 -15.91 -12.04 4.34
C GLY A 184 -15.61 -11.66 5.81
N PRO A 185 -16.64 -11.22 6.57
CA PRO A 185 -16.48 -10.72 7.94
C PRO A 185 -15.77 -11.67 8.91
N SER A 186 -15.85 -13.00 8.71
CA SER A 186 -15.14 -13.96 9.57
C SER A 186 -13.62 -13.85 9.44
N ALA A 187 -13.12 -13.65 8.22
CA ALA A 187 -11.69 -13.41 8.00
C ALA A 187 -11.26 -12.04 8.50
N ALA A 188 -12.10 -11.02 8.31
CA ALA A 188 -11.85 -9.68 8.85
C ALA A 188 -11.71 -9.72 10.38
N ARG A 189 -12.60 -10.43 11.09
CA ARG A 189 -12.49 -10.65 12.54
C ARG A 189 -11.22 -11.40 12.92
N THR A 190 -10.84 -12.41 12.14
CA THR A 190 -9.59 -13.17 12.35
C THR A 190 -8.37 -12.26 12.23
N PHE A 191 -8.31 -11.40 11.19
CA PHE A 191 -7.24 -10.43 11.00
C PHE A 191 -7.15 -9.42 12.15
N VAL A 192 -8.27 -8.80 12.54
CA VAL A 192 -8.28 -7.80 13.65
C VAL A 192 -7.85 -8.45 14.96
N THR A 193 -8.36 -9.65 15.25
CA THR A 193 -7.96 -10.43 16.44
C THR A 193 -6.49 -10.79 16.39
N ALA A 194 -6.00 -11.23 15.23
CA ALA A 194 -4.60 -11.56 15.03
C ALA A 194 -3.72 -10.35 15.29
N TYR A 195 -4.08 -9.15 14.83
CA TYR A 195 -3.35 -7.89 15.11
C TYR A 195 -3.35 -7.55 16.61
N GLY A 196 -4.45 -7.84 17.31
CA GLY A 196 -4.66 -7.53 18.72
C GLY A 196 -5.67 -6.39 18.96
N GLY A 197 -6.50 -6.09 17.96
CA GLY A 197 -7.56 -5.07 18.03
C GLY A 197 -8.92 -5.65 18.39
N ASP A 198 -9.90 -4.77 18.57
CA ASP A 198 -11.31 -5.13 18.76
C ASP A 198 -12.07 -4.96 17.43
N PHE A 199 -12.58 -6.06 16.88
CA PHE A 199 -13.34 -6.05 15.63
C PHE A 199 -14.65 -5.24 15.74
N ASP A 200 -15.19 -5.12 16.96
CA ASP A 200 -16.45 -4.43 17.20
C ASP A 200 -16.22 -2.95 17.62
N ASP A 201 -14.97 -2.45 17.57
CA ASP A 201 -14.65 -1.04 17.83
C ASP A 201 -15.36 -0.12 16.81
N PRO A 202 -16.12 0.89 17.26
CA PRO A 202 -16.92 1.73 16.37
C PRO A 202 -16.08 2.51 15.36
N ARG A 203 -14.78 2.74 15.62
CA ARG A 203 -13.89 3.43 14.68
C ARG A 203 -13.70 2.67 13.38
N ILE A 204 -13.79 1.33 13.40
CA ILE A 204 -13.72 0.53 12.17
C ILE A 204 -14.78 1.01 11.19
N ARG A 205 -16.04 1.07 11.64
CA ARG A 205 -17.13 1.54 10.79
C ARG A 205 -16.93 2.99 10.34
N SER A 206 -16.53 3.88 11.24
CA SER A 206 -16.32 5.29 10.91
C SER A 206 -15.24 5.50 9.84
N TYR A 207 -14.11 4.78 9.93
CA TYR A 207 -13.05 4.89 8.93
C TYR A 207 -13.43 4.26 7.58
N ILE A 208 -14.22 3.19 7.57
CA ILE A 208 -14.77 2.62 6.32
C ILE A 208 -15.68 3.64 5.61
N GLU A 209 -16.61 4.26 6.34
CA GLU A 209 -17.52 5.27 5.80
C GLU A 209 -16.74 6.51 5.29
N LEU A 210 -15.70 6.91 6.02
CA LEU A 210 -14.85 8.05 5.67
C LEU A 210 -14.00 7.81 4.41
N ASP A 211 -13.40 6.63 4.27
CA ASP A 211 -12.63 6.28 3.06
C ASP A 211 -13.55 6.23 1.82
N GLN A 212 -14.76 5.68 1.97
CA GLN A 212 -15.75 5.64 0.89
C GLN A 212 -16.24 7.02 0.47
N SER A 213 -16.36 7.97 1.41
CA SER A 213 -16.77 9.33 1.09
C SER A 213 -15.62 10.17 0.51
N GLY A 214 -14.37 9.83 0.85
CA GLY A 214 -13.18 10.59 0.46
C GLY A 214 -12.98 11.87 1.29
N ASP A 215 -13.72 12.05 2.38
CA ASP A 215 -13.76 13.31 3.14
C ASP A 215 -12.68 13.41 4.24
N PHE A 216 -11.55 12.72 4.11
CA PHE A 216 -10.55 12.65 5.17
C PHE A 216 -9.59 13.84 5.27
N VAL A 217 -9.20 14.54 4.17
CA VAL A 217 -8.57 15.90 4.10
C VAL A 217 -8.56 16.35 2.60
N PRO A 218 -8.64 17.67 2.23
CA PRO A 218 -9.68 18.17 1.31
C PRO A 218 -9.35 18.33 -0.18
N ARG A 219 -10.44 18.50 -0.96
CA ARG A 219 -10.48 19.26 -2.22
C ARG A 219 -9.82 20.63 -2.02
N ASN A 220 -8.66 20.81 -2.65
CA ASN A 220 -7.88 22.03 -2.73
C ASN A 220 -7.26 22.54 -1.42
N ASP A 221 -5.94 22.54 -1.41
CA ASP A 221 -5.14 23.70 -1.04
C ASP A 221 -5.49 24.90 -1.96
N LEU A 222 -6.70 25.45 -1.79
CA LEU A 222 -7.14 26.67 -2.45
C LEU A 222 -6.57 27.84 -1.65
N ARG A 223 -5.37 28.27 -2.06
CA ARG A 223 -4.75 29.60 -1.85
C ARG A 223 -4.52 30.08 -0.42
#